data_AF-A0AAE0MFY5-F1
#
_entry.id   AF-A0AAE0MFY5-F1
#
_cell.length_a   1.000
_cell.length_b   1.000
_cell.length_c   1.000
_cell.angle_alpha   90.00
_cell.angle_beta   90.00
_cell.angle_gamma   90.00
#
_symmetry.space_group_name_H-M   'P 1'
#
loop_
_entity.id
_entity.type
_entity.pdbx_description
1 polymer ?
#
loop_
_entity_poly.entity_id
_entity_poly.type
_entity_poly.pdbx_seq_one_letter_code
_entity_poly.pdbx_strand_id
1 'polypeptide(L)'
;MSSSRKRPSKSDLDGHVTDLLIPPTSSPSASSGKSTPWQTLVMPPLEQFRRRLPQVIESCSGANNLWGVTLRPDLENDAPTMVILSKFLKQEQGGIGRAAQRLMETILWYTVYVRQRELVDQPFPKKFDRIAYVCGHQRQVSGPNSENMDAPRIAVIWYRWENFGHKTAFFSDSTGHFLAWRMALMQLAIEELQLGNVTKMPVYEEPDEYRIIQVHDFPNVKLSDIATGVIK
;
A
#
# COMPACT_ATOMS: atom_id res chain seq x y z
N MET A 1 -24.01 25.30 -14.09
CA MET A 1 -22.81 26.05 -13.68
C MET A 1 -21.76 25.03 -13.25
N SER A 2 -20.79 24.74 -14.13
CA SER A 2 -19.76 23.73 -13.88
C SER A 2 -18.70 24.30 -12.95
N SER A 3 -18.70 23.88 -11.68
CA SER A 3 -17.65 24.24 -10.72
C SER A 3 -16.44 23.35 -10.96
N SER A 4 -15.49 23.86 -11.74
CA SER A 4 -14.18 23.25 -11.91
C SER A 4 -13.42 23.36 -10.59
N ARG A 5 -13.53 22.35 -9.71
CA ARG A 5 -12.73 22.29 -8.48
C ARG A 5 -11.27 22.10 -8.87
N LYS A 6 -10.48 23.16 -8.67
CA LYS A 6 -9.03 23.18 -8.88
C LYS A 6 -8.39 22.11 -7.99
N ARG A 7 -7.59 21.23 -8.59
CA ARG A 7 -6.79 20.24 -7.83
C ARG A 7 -5.78 20.99 -6.95
N PRO A 8 -5.54 20.52 -5.70
CA PRO A 8 -4.56 21.13 -4.81
C PRO A 8 -3.16 21.03 -5.42
N SER A 9 -2.35 22.09 -5.22
CA SER A 9 -1.01 22.16 -5.78
C SER A 9 0.00 21.44 -4.89
N LYS A 10 1.17 21.08 -5.44
CA LYS A 10 2.24 20.37 -4.72
C LYS A 10 2.69 21.14 -3.46
N SER A 11 2.76 22.47 -3.55
CA SER A 11 3.15 23.35 -2.43
C SER A 11 2.13 23.43 -1.29
N ASP A 12 0.84 23.22 -1.57
CA ASP A 12 -0.21 23.28 -0.54
C ASP A 12 -0.18 22.05 0.40
N LEU A 13 0.51 20.97 -0.03
CA LEU A 13 0.54 19.67 0.64
C LEU A 13 1.92 19.35 1.23
N ASP A 14 3.00 19.96 0.71
CA ASP A 14 4.36 19.78 1.23
C ASP A 14 4.46 20.18 2.72
N GLY A 15 3.70 21.17 3.18
CA GLY A 15 3.63 21.55 4.60
C GLY A 15 2.87 20.58 5.50
N HIS A 16 1.99 19.75 4.93
CA HIS A 16 1.15 18.81 5.68
C HIS A 16 1.78 17.39 5.75
N VAL A 17 2.68 17.07 4.83
CA VAL A 17 3.33 15.75 4.70
C VAL A 17 4.60 15.64 5.55
N THR A 18 5.31 16.74 5.81
CA THR A 18 6.50 16.72 6.68
C THR A 18 6.19 16.41 8.14
N ASP A 19 4.98 16.69 8.61
CA ASP A 19 4.52 16.35 9.98
C ASP A 19 4.08 14.88 10.14
N LEU A 20 3.91 14.12 9.04
CA LEU A 20 3.39 12.75 9.07
C LEU A 20 4.47 11.66 9.22
N LEU A 21 5.75 12.04 9.28
CA LEU A 21 6.90 11.11 9.42
C LEU A 21 7.26 10.79 10.88
N ILE A 22 6.50 11.28 11.86
CA ILE A 22 6.68 10.96 13.28
C ILE A 22 5.54 10.02 13.72
N PRO A 23 5.83 8.77 14.14
CA PRO A 23 4.78 7.89 14.63
C PRO A 23 4.19 8.42 15.95
N PRO A 24 2.85 8.53 16.09
CA PRO A 24 2.26 8.80 17.39
C PRO A 24 2.45 7.59 18.31
N THR A 25 3.24 7.79 19.37
CA THR A 25 3.35 6.82 20.48
C THR A 25 2.15 7.02 21.40
N SER A 26 1.10 6.22 21.24
CA SER A 26 0.11 6.03 22.30
C SER A 26 -0.60 4.68 22.16
N SER A 27 -0.31 3.80 23.11
CA SER A 27 -1.06 2.58 23.38
C SER A 27 -2.44 2.95 23.97
N PRO A 28 -3.56 2.39 23.51
CA PRO A 28 -4.81 2.49 24.24
C PRO A 28 -4.96 1.32 25.22
N SER A 29 -5.11 1.66 26.50
CA SER A 29 -5.57 0.79 27.58
C SER A 29 -7.00 0.33 27.30
N ALA A 30 -7.26 -0.97 27.47
CA ALA A 30 -8.58 -1.58 27.34
C ALA A 30 -9.44 -1.29 28.58
N SER A 31 -10.65 -0.76 28.41
CA SER A 31 -11.68 -0.79 29.44
C SER A 31 -12.86 -1.67 29.00
N SER A 32 -13.14 -2.67 29.83
CA SER A 32 -14.21 -3.65 29.67
C SER A 32 -15.54 -3.10 30.18
N GLY A 33 -16.53 -2.94 29.29
CA GLY A 33 -17.94 -2.73 29.63
C GLY A 33 -18.79 -3.91 29.16
N LYS A 34 -19.54 -4.54 30.07
CA LYS A 34 -20.44 -5.68 29.81
C LYS A 34 -21.71 -5.23 29.07
N SER A 35 -22.17 -5.98 28.06
CA SER A 35 -23.53 -5.86 27.50
C SER A 35 -24.23 -7.22 27.35
N THR A 36 -25.53 -7.25 27.66
CA THR A 36 -26.47 -8.41 27.68
C THR A 36 -27.10 -8.68 26.29
N PRO A 37 -27.84 -9.80 26.05
CA PRO A 37 -27.50 -10.70 24.94
C PRO A 37 -28.44 -10.65 23.72
N TRP A 38 -29.29 -9.64 23.55
CA TRP A 38 -30.20 -9.58 22.40
C TRP A 38 -30.39 -8.14 21.92
N GLN A 39 -30.13 -7.90 20.62
CA GLN A 39 -30.29 -6.64 19.88
C GLN A 39 -29.13 -5.65 19.91
N THR A 40 -28.02 -6.06 19.30
CA THR A 40 -27.41 -5.22 18.26
C THR A 40 -27.01 -6.19 17.16
N LEU A 41 -27.61 -6.08 15.97
CA LEU A 41 -26.96 -6.62 14.78
C LEU A 41 -25.66 -5.82 14.65
N VAL A 42 -24.60 -6.29 15.30
CA VAL A 42 -23.29 -5.67 15.23
C VAL A 42 -22.85 -5.87 13.80
N MET A 43 -23.06 -4.84 12.99
CA MET A 43 -22.62 -4.80 11.61
C MET A 43 -21.13 -5.18 11.56
N PRO A 44 -20.70 -6.07 10.66
CA PRO A 44 -19.29 -6.45 10.60
C PRO A 44 -18.40 -5.21 10.50
N PRO A 45 -17.23 -5.18 11.18
CA PRO A 45 -16.36 -3.99 11.21
C PRO A 45 -16.01 -3.43 9.83
N LEU A 46 -15.85 -4.32 8.83
CA LEU A 46 -15.57 -3.94 7.45
C LEU A 46 -16.72 -3.17 6.79
N GLU A 47 -17.96 -3.58 7.07
CA GLU A 47 -19.15 -2.90 6.56
C GLU A 47 -19.38 -1.55 7.26
N GLN A 48 -19.08 -1.47 8.56
CA GLN A 48 -19.02 -0.18 9.27
C GLN A 48 -17.99 0.77 8.66
N PHE A 49 -16.84 0.23 8.26
CA PHE A 49 -15.81 1.02 7.61
C PHE A 49 -16.24 1.48 6.20
N ARG A 50 -16.87 0.58 5.40
CA ARG A 50 -17.41 0.93 4.07
C ARG A 50 -18.37 2.11 4.11
N ARG A 51 -19.24 2.19 5.12
CA ARG A 51 -20.17 3.33 5.27
C ARG A 51 -19.48 4.68 5.50
N ARG A 52 -18.21 4.69 5.92
CA ARG A 52 -17.41 5.93 6.04
C ARG A 52 -16.71 6.33 4.74
N LEU A 53 -16.64 5.44 3.76
CA LEU A 53 -15.94 5.68 2.51
C LEU A 53 -16.44 6.94 1.74
N PRO A 54 -17.75 7.25 1.66
CA PRO A 54 -18.21 8.49 1.03
C PRO A 54 -17.55 9.75 1.63
N GLN A 55 -17.48 9.83 2.96
CA GLN A 55 -16.90 10.97 3.68
C GLN A 55 -15.38 11.07 3.48
N VAL A 56 -14.69 9.93 3.43
CA VAL A 56 -13.26 9.86 3.11
C VAL A 56 -13.00 10.39 1.70
N ILE A 57 -13.78 9.94 0.71
CA ILE A 57 -13.64 10.39 -0.69
C ILE A 57 -13.94 11.89 -0.82
N GLU A 58 -14.97 12.38 -0.14
CA GLU A 58 -15.30 13.81 -0.11
C GLU A 58 -14.14 14.64 0.45
N SER A 59 -13.53 14.19 1.55
CA SER A 59 -12.36 14.82 2.18
C SER A 59 -11.12 14.78 1.26
N CYS A 60 -11.04 13.80 0.35
CA CYS A 60 -10.02 13.73 -0.69
C CYS A 60 -10.39 14.51 -1.97
N SER A 61 -11.34 15.45 -1.89
CA SER A 61 -11.83 16.23 -3.05
C SER A 61 -12.36 15.36 -4.21
N GLY A 62 -12.91 14.20 -3.89
CA GLY A 62 -13.44 13.23 -4.85
C GLY A 62 -12.40 12.24 -5.39
N ALA A 63 -11.13 12.31 -4.98
CA ALA A 63 -10.16 11.29 -5.33
C ALA A 63 -10.52 9.95 -4.68
N ASN A 64 -10.63 8.91 -5.49
CA ASN A 64 -11.07 7.59 -5.06
C ASN A 64 -10.29 6.45 -5.73
N ASN A 65 -9.14 6.72 -6.36
CA ASN A 65 -8.30 5.67 -6.92
C ASN A 65 -7.12 5.37 -5.98
N LEU A 66 -6.91 4.09 -5.67
CA LEU A 66 -5.77 3.63 -4.91
C LEU A 66 -5.32 2.26 -5.41
N TRP A 67 -4.03 2.10 -5.69
CA TRP A 67 -3.45 0.79 -6.05
C TRP A 67 -4.14 0.08 -7.23
N GLY A 68 -4.54 0.85 -8.26
CA GLY A 68 -5.26 0.35 -9.43
C GLY A 68 -6.75 0.08 -9.20
N VAL A 69 -7.28 0.33 -8.00
CA VAL A 69 -8.69 0.14 -7.65
C VAL A 69 -9.39 1.48 -7.55
N THR A 70 -10.52 1.62 -8.25
CA THR A 70 -11.46 2.72 -8.02
C THR A 70 -12.40 2.34 -6.89
N LEU A 71 -12.31 3.05 -5.76
CA LEU A 71 -13.12 2.81 -4.57
C LEU A 71 -14.58 3.25 -4.82
N ARG A 72 -15.50 2.31 -4.68
CA ARG A 72 -16.94 2.47 -5.01
C ARG A 72 -17.79 2.42 -3.74
N PRO A 73 -18.13 3.58 -3.14
CA PRO A 73 -18.93 3.61 -1.90
C PRO A 73 -20.39 3.15 -2.09
N ASP A 74 -20.89 3.23 -3.32
CA ASP A 74 -22.25 2.93 -3.75
C ASP A 74 -22.49 1.43 -4.01
N LEU A 75 -21.43 0.64 -4.20
CA LEU A 75 -21.52 -0.80 -4.43
C LEU A 75 -21.18 -1.58 -3.16
N GLU A 76 -22.20 -2.16 -2.53
CA GLU A 76 -22.03 -2.95 -1.31
C GLU A 76 -21.22 -4.23 -1.54
N ASN A 77 -21.30 -4.79 -2.75
CA ASN A 77 -20.65 -6.04 -3.13
C ASN A 77 -19.42 -5.84 -4.03
N ASP A 78 -18.68 -4.74 -3.84
CA ASP A 78 -17.44 -4.49 -4.59
C ASP A 78 -16.21 -5.11 -3.90
N ALA A 79 -15.86 -6.35 -4.28
CA ALA A 79 -14.75 -7.09 -3.67
C ALA A 79 -13.40 -6.35 -3.71
N PRO A 80 -12.98 -5.69 -4.82
CA PRO A 80 -11.77 -4.85 -4.85
C PRO A 80 -11.77 -3.74 -3.78
N THR A 81 -12.85 -2.96 -3.67
CA THR A 81 -12.98 -1.93 -2.64
C THR A 81 -12.88 -2.55 -1.25
N MET A 82 -13.59 -3.65 -1.01
CA MET A 82 -13.58 -4.32 0.29
C MET A 82 -12.19 -4.86 0.66
N VAL A 83 -11.41 -5.35 -0.31
CA VAL A 83 -10.01 -5.77 -0.08
C VAL A 83 -9.18 -4.58 0.41
N ILE A 84 -9.27 -3.42 -0.25
CA ILE A 84 -8.56 -2.22 0.20
C ILE A 84 -8.97 -1.83 1.62
N LEU A 85 -10.27 -1.74 1.90
CA LEU A 85 -10.77 -1.40 3.23
C LEU A 85 -10.28 -2.40 4.29
N SER A 86 -10.26 -3.69 3.97
CA SER A 86 -9.82 -4.73 4.90
C SER A 86 -8.36 -4.56 5.30
N LYS A 87 -7.48 -4.11 4.39
CA LYS A 87 -6.06 -3.88 4.67
C LYS A 87 -5.87 -2.77 5.70
N PHE A 88 -6.51 -1.62 5.50
CA PHE A 88 -6.45 -0.49 6.45
C PHE A 88 -7.07 -0.84 7.80
N LEU A 89 -8.18 -1.57 7.79
CA LEU A 89 -8.83 -1.99 9.02
C LEU A 89 -7.96 -2.96 9.84
N LYS A 90 -7.30 -3.92 9.17
CA LYS A 90 -6.35 -4.84 9.81
C LYS A 90 -5.14 -4.10 10.38
N GLN A 91 -4.56 -3.18 9.61
CA GLN A 91 -3.43 -2.36 10.05
C GLN A 91 -3.76 -1.58 11.33
N GLU A 92 -4.98 -1.06 11.42
CA GLU A 92 -5.46 -0.28 12.57
C GLU A 92 -6.15 -1.13 13.65
N GLN A 93 -6.01 -2.46 13.58
CA GLN A 93 -6.52 -3.45 14.56
C GLN A 93 -8.03 -3.32 14.80
N GLY A 94 -8.81 -3.09 13.74
CA GLY A 94 -10.26 -2.91 13.81
C GLY A 94 -10.71 -1.49 14.15
N GLY A 95 -9.78 -0.56 14.37
CA GLY A 95 -10.07 0.84 14.67
C GLY A 95 -10.59 1.60 13.45
N ILE A 96 -11.91 1.58 13.21
CA ILE A 96 -12.56 2.19 12.02
C ILE A 96 -12.20 3.67 11.83
N GLY A 97 -12.16 4.46 12.91
CA GLY A 97 -11.82 5.88 12.83
C GLY A 97 -10.39 6.13 12.33
N ARG A 98 -9.42 5.39 12.88
CA ARG A 98 -8.02 5.46 12.45
C ARG A 98 -7.85 4.89 11.04
N ALA A 99 -8.54 3.80 10.71
CA ALA A 99 -8.50 3.20 9.37
C ALA A 99 -8.99 4.19 8.30
N ALA A 100 -10.07 4.92 8.57
CA ALA A 100 -10.56 5.97 7.69
C ALA A 100 -9.57 7.12 7.52
N GLN A 101 -8.95 7.57 8.61
CA GLN A 101 -7.92 8.60 8.56
C GLN A 101 -6.70 8.14 7.74
N ARG A 102 -6.19 6.92 7.97
CA ARG A 102 -5.06 6.37 7.21
C ARG A 102 -5.37 6.21 5.74
N LEU A 103 -6.58 5.76 5.39
CA LEU A 103 -7.03 5.65 4.01
C LEU A 103 -7.03 7.03 3.33
N MET A 104 -7.58 8.04 4.00
CA MET A 104 -7.60 9.42 3.51
C MET A 104 -6.19 9.97 3.26
N GLU A 105 -5.31 9.88 4.27
CA GLU A 105 -3.90 10.29 4.17
C GLU A 105 -3.20 9.60 3.01
N THR A 106 -3.44 8.30 2.84
CA THR A 106 -2.84 7.51 1.77
C THR A 106 -3.36 7.93 0.39
N ILE A 107 -4.66 8.14 0.20
CA ILE A 107 -5.23 8.58 -1.08
C ILE A 107 -4.66 9.94 -1.48
N LEU A 108 -4.58 10.88 -0.54
CA LEU A 108 -4.02 12.21 -0.79
C LEU A 108 -2.55 12.12 -1.21
N TRP A 109 -1.74 11.40 -0.43
CA TRP A 109 -0.32 11.19 -0.76
C TRP A 109 -0.15 10.51 -2.11
N TYR A 110 -0.92 9.45 -2.36
CA TYR A 110 -0.83 8.64 -3.57
C TYR A 110 -1.20 9.44 -4.83
N THR A 111 -2.26 10.26 -4.75
CA THR A 111 -2.71 11.14 -5.84
C THR A 111 -1.63 12.17 -6.22
N VAL A 112 -0.87 12.63 -5.24
CA VAL A 112 0.10 13.73 -5.41
C VAL A 112 1.45 13.21 -5.88
N TYR A 113 1.96 12.15 -5.22
CA TYR A 113 3.35 11.73 -5.34
C TYR A 113 3.56 10.48 -6.20
N VAL A 114 2.56 9.59 -6.30
CA VAL A 114 2.77 8.31 -7.00
C VAL A 114 2.39 8.42 -8.47
N ARG A 115 1.30 9.11 -8.82
CA ARG A 115 0.83 9.27 -10.23
C ARG A 115 1.09 8.03 -11.11
N GLN A 116 0.68 6.86 -10.59
CA GLN A 116 0.92 5.48 -11.07
C GLN A 116 1.79 5.35 -12.33
N ARG A 117 1.22 5.67 -13.49
CA ARG A 117 1.84 5.43 -14.79
C ARG A 117 3.04 6.33 -15.07
N GLU A 118 2.99 7.60 -14.66
CA GLU A 118 4.11 8.53 -14.85
C GLU A 118 5.36 8.06 -14.11
N LEU A 119 5.19 7.50 -12.92
CA LEU A 119 6.30 7.05 -12.07
C LEU A 119 6.93 5.75 -12.58
N VAL A 120 6.12 4.84 -13.13
CA VAL A 120 6.59 3.57 -13.70
C VAL A 120 7.27 3.77 -15.04
N ASP A 121 6.74 4.66 -15.89
CA ASP A 121 7.23 4.89 -17.25
C ASP A 121 8.43 5.86 -17.30
N GLN A 122 8.80 6.50 -16.18
CA GLN A 122 9.91 7.45 -16.17
C GLN A 122 11.27 6.75 -16.37
N PRO A 123 12.22 7.36 -17.10
CA PRO A 123 13.56 6.82 -17.23
C PRO A 123 14.33 6.95 -15.90
N PHE A 124 14.95 5.85 -15.47
CA PHE A 124 15.85 5.85 -14.32
C PHE A 124 17.32 5.79 -14.74
N PRO A 125 18.23 6.42 -13.97
CA PRO A 125 19.67 6.29 -14.18
C PRO A 125 20.13 4.81 -14.28
N LYS A 126 21.09 4.53 -15.16
CA LYS A 126 21.62 3.16 -15.40
C LYS A 126 22.12 2.44 -14.15
N LYS A 127 22.47 3.18 -13.09
CA LYS A 127 22.86 2.61 -11.78
C LYS A 127 21.75 1.78 -11.12
N PHE A 128 20.50 1.93 -11.55
CA PHE A 128 19.34 1.16 -11.06
C PHE A 128 19.03 -0.08 -11.91
N ASP A 129 19.70 -0.22 -13.06
CA ASP A 129 19.46 -1.31 -13.99
C ASP A 129 19.88 -2.67 -13.38
N ARG A 130 19.08 -3.71 -13.63
CA ARG A 130 19.34 -5.11 -13.22
C ARG A 130 19.54 -5.35 -11.70
N ILE A 131 19.19 -4.38 -10.85
CA ILE A 131 19.29 -4.50 -9.38
C ILE A 131 18.00 -5.03 -8.75
N ALA A 132 16.86 -4.82 -9.39
CA ALA A 132 15.59 -5.31 -8.88
C ALA A 132 14.71 -5.90 -9.97
N TYR A 133 13.93 -6.91 -9.60
CA TYR A 133 13.02 -7.63 -10.48
C TYR A 133 11.69 -7.84 -9.77
N VAL A 134 10.58 -7.61 -10.48
CA VAL A 134 9.23 -7.87 -9.98
C VAL A 134 8.70 -9.14 -10.65
N CYS A 135 8.12 -10.04 -9.87
CA CYS A 135 7.56 -11.30 -10.35
C CYS A 135 6.16 -11.50 -9.77
N GLY A 136 5.16 -11.69 -10.63
CA GLY A 136 3.80 -12.05 -10.23
C GLY A 136 3.62 -13.58 -10.19
N HIS A 137 3.00 -14.06 -9.12
CA HIS A 137 2.68 -15.48 -8.95
C HIS A 137 1.21 -15.65 -8.54
N GLN A 138 0.51 -16.59 -9.18
CA GLN A 138 -0.75 -17.08 -8.66
C GLN A 138 -0.46 -18.07 -7.54
N ARG A 139 -1.14 -17.93 -6.41
CA ARG A 139 -1.04 -18.90 -5.33
C ARG A 139 -1.66 -20.21 -5.78
N GLN A 140 -0.86 -21.26 -5.90
CA GLN A 140 -1.42 -22.60 -6.12
C GLN A 140 -2.27 -22.99 -4.91
N VAL A 141 -3.56 -23.19 -5.12
CA VAL A 141 -4.44 -23.82 -4.15
C VAL A 141 -4.32 -25.32 -4.38
N SER A 142 -3.77 -26.06 -3.43
CA SER A 142 -3.67 -27.52 -3.52
C SER A 142 -5.08 -28.12 -3.57
N GLY A 143 -5.46 -28.74 -4.69
CA GLY A 143 -6.77 -29.37 -4.90
C GLY A 143 -7.07 -29.62 -6.39
N PRO A 144 -8.09 -30.42 -6.72
CA PRO A 144 -8.37 -30.86 -8.10
C PRO A 144 -8.77 -29.73 -9.08
N ASN A 145 -8.99 -28.51 -8.61
CA ASN A 145 -9.30 -27.32 -9.42
C ASN A 145 -8.16 -26.28 -9.36
N SER A 146 -6.91 -26.70 -9.58
CA SER A 146 -5.72 -25.84 -9.53
C SER A 146 -5.63 -24.80 -10.66
N GLU A 147 -6.57 -24.79 -11.60
CA GLU A 147 -6.70 -23.81 -12.69
C GLU A 147 -7.70 -22.67 -12.38
N ASN A 148 -7.99 -22.42 -11.10
CA ASN A 148 -8.87 -21.32 -10.72
C ASN A 148 -8.21 -19.97 -11.03
N MET A 149 -8.75 -19.27 -12.03
CA MET A 149 -8.43 -17.87 -12.36
C MET A 149 -8.69 -16.91 -11.18
N ASP A 150 -9.47 -17.34 -10.18
CA ASP A 150 -9.78 -16.61 -8.95
C ASP A 150 -8.73 -16.79 -7.83
N ALA A 151 -7.62 -17.48 -8.08
CA ALA A 151 -6.59 -17.68 -7.06
C ALA A 151 -5.91 -16.34 -6.66
N PRO A 152 -5.72 -16.08 -5.35
CA PRO A 152 -5.04 -14.87 -4.90
C PRO A 152 -3.64 -14.74 -5.51
N ARG A 153 -3.26 -13.51 -5.88
CA ARG A 153 -1.95 -13.22 -6.45
C ARG A 153 -1.00 -12.69 -5.39
N ILE A 154 0.24 -13.11 -5.49
CA ILE A 154 1.37 -12.62 -4.70
C ILE A 154 2.37 -12.01 -5.68
N ALA A 155 2.89 -10.84 -5.35
CA ALA A 155 4.01 -10.25 -6.06
C ALA A 155 5.28 -10.43 -5.25
N VAL A 156 6.40 -10.71 -5.92
CA VAL A 156 7.71 -10.80 -5.29
C VAL A 156 8.62 -9.76 -5.92
N ILE A 157 9.23 -8.91 -5.10
CA ILE A 157 10.29 -8.00 -5.51
C ILE A 157 11.61 -8.59 -5.04
N TRP A 158 12.47 -8.94 -5.99
CA TRP A 158 13.83 -9.39 -5.74
C TRP A 158 14.77 -8.21 -5.87
N TYR A 159 15.55 -7.93 -4.84
CA TYR A 159 16.64 -6.96 -4.86
C TYR A 159 17.96 -7.70 -4.79
N ARG A 160 18.83 -7.48 -5.77
CA ARG A 160 20.18 -8.06 -5.82
C ARG A 160 21.22 -6.97 -5.62
N TRP A 161 21.80 -6.93 -4.42
CA TRP A 161 22.76 -5.93 -4.01
C TRP A 161 24.20 -6.34 -4.31
N GLU A 162 24.51 -6.65 -5.55
CA GLU A 162 25.90 -6.93 -5.96
C GLU A 162 26.81 -5.73 -5.64
N ASN A 163 28.03 -5.98 -5.17
CA ASN A 163 29.05 -4.96 -4.90
C ASN A 163 28.56 -3.81 -3.99
N PHE A 164 27.75 -4.14 -2.97
CA PHE A 164 27.26 -3.18 -1.97
C PHE A 164 28.40 -2.32 -1.37
N GLY A 165 29.59 -2.91 -1.19
CA GLY A 165 30.81 -2.25 -0.70
C GLY A 165 31.37 -1.10 -1.56
N HIS A 166 30.92 -0.92 -2.81
CA HIS A 166 31.27 0.23 -3.66
C HIS A 166 30.07 1.16 -3.99
N LYS A 167 28.88 0.89 -3.41
CA LYS A 167 27.62 1.55 -3.79
C LYS A 167 27.30 2.83 -3.00
N THR A 168 28.29 3.59 -2.55
CA THR A 168 28.05 4.96 -2.04
C THR A 168 27.33 5.79 -3.10
N ALA A 169 27.69 5.61 -4.38
CA ALA A 169 27.08 6.26 -5.54
C ALA A 169 25.55 6.03 -5.69
N PHE A 170 25.04 4.93 -5.12
CA PHE A 170 23.61 4.58 -5.19
C PHE A 170 22.77 5.45 -4.24
N PHE A 171 23.35 5.77 -3.08
CA PHE A 171 22.73 6.55 -2.01
C PHE A 171 23.25 8.00 -1.94
N SER A 172 24.32 8.34 -2.65
CA SER A 172 24.95 9.67 -2.65
C SER A 172 24.19 10.70 -3.48
N ASP A 173 23.41 10.23 -4.45
CA ASP A 173 22.52 11.07 -5.23
C ASP A 173 21.29 11.34 -4.35
N SER A 174 21.11 12.62 -4.02
CA SER A 174 20.02 13.13 -3.19
C SER A 174 18.74 12.32 -3.38
N THR A 175 18.20 11.83 -2.26
CA THR A 175 17.06 10.91 -2.03
C THR A 175 16.00 10.75 -3.13
N GLY A 176 15.77 11.75 -3.98
CA GLY A 176 14.77 11.79 -5.04
C GLY A 176 14.82 10.63 -6.04
N HIS A 177 15.93 10.40 -6.76
CA HIS A 177 15.95 9.34 -7.79
C HIS A 177 15.81 7.93 -7.21
N PHE A 178 16.48 7.67 -6.07
CA PHE A 178 16.38 6.37 -5.40
C PHE A 178 14.97 6.12 -4.86
N LEU A 179 14.35 7.12 -4.22
CA LEU A 179 12.99 6.99 -3.71
C LEU A 179 11.97 6.82 -4.84
N ALA A 180 12.08 7.61 -5.91
CA ALA A 180 11.22 7.48 -7.08
C ALA A 180 11.35 6.08 -7.72
N TRP A 181 12.57 5.56 -7.83
CA TRP A 181 12.83 4.20 -8.32
C TRP A 181 12.23 3.13 -7.41
N ARG A 182 12.41 3.25 -6.09
CA ARG A 182 11.80 2.34 -5.12
C ARG A 182 10.28 2.37 -5.19
N MET A 183 9.68 3.56 -5.30
CA MET A 183 8.24 3.73 -5.43
C MET A 183 7.72 3.13 -6.75
N ALA A 184 8.45 3.29 -7.87
CA ALA A 184 8.10 2.66 -9.14
C ALA A 184 8.09 1.13 -9.05
N LEU A 185 9.09 0.53 -8.39
CA LEU A 185 9.13 -0.91 -8.15
C LEU A 185 7.97 -1.40 -7.28
N MET A 186 7.64 -0.65 -6.21
CA MET A 186 6.48 -0.96 -5.39
C MET A 186 5.19 -0.87 -6.20
N GLN A 187 5.07 0.12 -7.08
CA GLN A 187 3.90 0.29 -7.94
C GLN A 187 3.75 -0.87 -8.94
N LEU A 188 4.84 -1.28 -9.60
CA LEU A 188 4.85 -2.47 -10.47
C LEU A 188 4.42 -3.73 -9.71
N ALA A 189 4.91 -3.91 -8.49
CA ALA A 189 4.52 -5.06 -7.67
C ALA A 189 3.05 -5.02 -7.23
N ILE A 190 2.50 -3.83 -6.98
CA ILE A 190 1.07 -3.65 -6.70
C ILE A 190 0.23 -4.02 -7.93
N GLU A 191 0.66 -3.66 -9.14
CA GLU A 191 -0.02 -4.01 -10.39
C GLU A 191 -0.07 -5.53 -10.60
N GLU A 192 1.01 -6.26 -10.25
CA GLU A 192 1.03 -7.72 -10.30
C GLU A 192 0.04 -8.42 -9.35
N LEU A 193 -0.42 -7.73 -8.30
CA LEU A 193 -1.47 -8.25 -7.42
C LEU A 193 -2.86 -8.25 -8.08
N GLN A 194 -3.05 -7.47 -9.15
CA GLN A 194 -4.30 -7.34 -9.90
C GLN A 194 -5.53 -7.11 -8.99
N LEU A 195 -5.41 -6.21 -8.01
CA LEU A 195 -6.44 -5.96 -7.00
C LEU A 195 -7.80 -5.56 -7.61
N GLY A 196 -7.82 -4.95 -8.79
CA GLY A 196 -9.04 -4.59 -9.51
C GLY A 196 -9.83 -5.79 -10.06
N ASN A 197 -9.19 -6.96 -10.20
CA ASN A 197 -9.81 -8.17 -10.72
C ASN A 197 -10.30 -9.12 -9.62
N VAL A 198 -10.20 -8.71 -8.35
CA VAL A 198 -10.60 -9.57 -7.23
C VAL A 198 -12.10 -9.80 -7.22
N THR A 199 -12.49 -11.07 -7.14
CA THR A 199 -13.90 -11.52 -7.09
C THR A 199 -14.31 -11.98 -5.68
N LYS A 200 -13.36 -12.54 -4.92
CA LYS A 200 -13.58 -13.05 -3.56
C LYS A 200 -13.66 -11.91 -2.53
N MET A 201 -14.73 -11.89 -1.75
CA MET A 201 -14.87 -10.98 -0.62
C MET A 201 -13.86 -11.31 0.49
N PRO A 202 -13.16 -10.30 1.05
CA PRO A 202 -12.24 -10.54 2.15
C PRO A 202 -13.00 -10.81 3.45
N VAL A 203 -12.47 -11.73 4.24
CA VAL A 203 -12.88 -11.94 5.63
C VAL A 203 -11.89 -11.20 6.53
N TYR A 204 -12.40 -10.49 7.53
CA TYR A 204 -11.56 -9.66 8.40
C TYR A 204 -10.62 -10.51 9.26
N GLU A 205 -11.08 -11.66 9.72
CA GLU A 205 -10.34 -12.58 10.58
C GLU A 205 -9.29 -13.41 9.81
N GLU A 206 -9.46 -13.55 8.48
CA GLU A 206 -8.52 -14.30 7.65
C GLU A 206 -7.24 -13.49 7.36
N PRO A 207 -6.09 -14.15 7.10
CA PRO A 207 -4.90 -13.46 6.63
C PRO A 207 -5.13 -12.73 5.30
N ASP A 208 -4.41 -11.63 5.08
CA ASP A 208 -4.41 -10.96 3.78
C ASP A 208 -3.85 -11.88 2.69
N GLU A 209 -4.61 -12.13 1.62
CA GLU A 209 -4.18 -13.05 0.56
C GLU A 209 -3.35 -12.34 -0.53
N TYR A 210 -3.45 -11.00 -0.63
CA TYR A 210 -2.81 -10.21 -1.68
C TYR A 210 -1.63 -9.44 -1.09
N ARG A 211 -0.44 -10.03 -1.17
CA ARG A 211 0.76 -9.53 -0.50
C ARG A 211 1.93 -9.37 -1.45
N ILE A 212 2.79 -8.42 -1.12
CA ILE A 212 4.10 -8.24 -1.74
C ILE A 212 5.14 -8.85 -0.81
N ILE A 213 5.96 -9.76 -1.34
CA ILE A 213 7.13 -10.29 -0.67
C ILE A 213 8.35 -9.54 -1.21
N GLN A 214 9.15 -8.97 -0.33
CA GLN A 214 10.42 -8.34 -0.73
C GLN A 214 11.57 -9.23 -0.29
N VAL A 215 12.40 -9.63 -1.24
CA VAL A 215 13.60 -10.43 -1.00
C VAL A 215 14.82 -9.56 -1.28
N HIS A 216 15.71 -9.45 -0.31
CA HIS A 216 16.97 -8.73 -0.47
C HIS A 216 18.14 -9.72 -0.40
N ASP A 217 18.78 -9.93 -1.55
CA ASP A 217 20.00 -10.71 -1.69
C ASP A 217 21.22 -9.79 -1.57
N PHE A 218 22.09 -10.07 -0.60
CA PHE A 218 23.30 -9.33 -0.29
C PHE A 218 24.52 -10.24 -0.48
N PRO A 219 24.86 -10.60 -1.72
CA PRO A 219 25.99 -11.48 -1.97
C PRO A 219 27.29 -10.79 -1.55
N ASN A 220 28.13 -11.50 -0.78
CA ASN A 220 29.47 -11.06 -0.36
C ASN A 220 29.52 -9.81 0.54
N VAL A 221 28.42 -9.44 1.21
CA VAL A 221 28.45 -8.36 2.22
C VAL A 221 29.07 -8.88 3.51
N LYS A 222 30.12 -8.20 3.99
CA LYS A 222 30.80 -8.51 5.25
C LYS A 222 30.36 -7.53 6.34
N LEU A 223 30.44 -7.97 7.59
CA LEU A 223 30.15 -7.10 8.75
C LEU A 223 30.99 -5.81 8.75
N SER A 224 32.24 -5.88 8.27
CA SER A 224 33.14 -4.72 8.12
C SER A 224 32.58 -3.63 7.21
N ASP A 225 31.80 -4.01 6.19
CA ASP A 225 31.22 -3.09 5.19
C ASP A 225 30.05 -2.30 5.79
N ILE A 226 29.44 -2.84 6.86
CA ILE A 226 28.33 -2.24 7.59
C ILE A 226 28.88 -1.35 8.73
N ALA A 227 29.89 -1.83 9.46
CA ALA A 227 30.38 -1.21 10.69
C ALA A 227 31.20 0.08 10.49
N THR A 228 31.81 0.27 9.32
CA THR A 228 32.70 1.42 9.10
C THR A 228 32.01 2.65 8.51
N GLY A 229 30.77 2.54 8.01
CA GLY A 229 30.13 3.62 7.24
C GLY A 229 30.92 4.04 5.99
N VAL A 230 32.05 3.38 5.72
CA VAL A 230 32.96 3.62 4.61
C VAL A 230 32.90 2.40 3.73
N ILE A 231 31.89 2.43 2.88
CA ILE A 231 31.79 1.68 1.64
C ILE A 231 32.99 2.14 0.79
N LYS A 232 34.09 1.37 0.79
CA LYS A 232 35.28 1.60 -0.06
C LYS A 232 35.06 1.02 -1.45
#